data_AF-A0A351X240-F1
#
_entry.id   AF-A0A351X240-F1
#
_cell.length_a   1.000
_cell.length_b   1.000
_cell.length_c   1.000
_cell.angle_alpha   90.00
_cell.angle_beta   90.00
_cell.angle_gamma   90.00
#
_symmetry.space_group_name_H-M   'P 1'
#
loop_
_entity.id
_entity.type
_entity.pdbx_description
1 polymer ?
#
loop_
_entity_poly.entity_id
_entity_poly.type
_entity_poly.pdbx_seq_one_letter_code
_entity_poly.pdbx_strand_id
1 'polypeptide(L)'
;MCRWTIDTARLNWLKGRGLRPVARFHTPPPANTRWRWKILPAGGSEILDQSAPAVLDASSRLQVLPAFFPPLQTNLAPFTAFVLQGWLECPSAGTKQIDLDFIHLFPLENFAYFQPVSGLDEEHSLVMDWPSGELYTANSATGNKSITHLVSGTPMVI
;
A
#
# COMPACT_ATOMS: atom_id res chain seq x y z
N MET A 1 8.25 -10.31 -12.61
CA MET A 1 6.96 -9.62 -12.82
C MET A 1 5.91 -10.39 -12.04
N CYS A 2 5.06 -9.69 -11.30
CA CYS A 2 3.98 -10.28 -10.51
C CYS A 2 2.62 -9.87 -11.09
N ARG A 3 1.61 -10.74 -10.98
CA ARG A 3 0.27 -10.54 -11.55
C ARG A 3 -0.78 -11.02 -10.57
N TRP A 4 -1.75 -10.15 -10.27
CA TRP A 4 -2.86 -10.43 -9.36
C TRP A 4 -4.18 -10.06 -10.02
N THR A 5 -5.20 -10.88 -9.80
CA THR A 5 -6.57 -10.58 -10.25
C THR A 5 -7.36 -10.02 -9.07
N ILE A 6 -7.90 -8.82 -9.23
CA ILE A 6 -8.85 -8.24 -8.27
C ILE A 6 -10.25 -8.53 -8.79
N ASP A 7 -10.92 -9.48 -8.13
CA ASP A 7 -12.25 -9.93 -8.52
C ASP A 7 -13.35 -8.93 -8.15
N THR A 8 -14.53 -9.15 -8.74
CA THR A 8 -15.74 -8.34 -8.50
C THR A 8 -16.14 -8.28 -7.02
N ALA A 9 -15.93 -9.34 -6.23
CA ALA A 9 -16.34 -9.35 -4.83
C ALA A 9 -15.48 -8.38 -4.00
N ARG A 10 -14.16 -8.39 -4.21
CA ARG A 10 -13.21 -7.44 -3.61
C ARG A 10 -13.49 -6.00 -4.05
N LEU A 11 -13.83 -5.79 -5.32
CA LEU A 11 -14.18 -4.45 -5.83
C LEU A 11 -15.49 -3.92 -5.25
N ASN A 12 -16.50 -4.78 -5.08
CA ASN A 12 -17.74 -4.41 -4.40
C ASN A 12 -17.47 -3.96 -2.95
N TRP A 13 -16.54 -4.62 -2.24
CA TRP A 13 -16.11 -4.19 -0.91
C TRP A 13 -15.47 -2.80 -0.93
N LEU A 14 -14.64 -2.52 -1.94
CA LEU A 14 -13.95 -1.24 -2.11
C LEU A 14 -14.85 -0.10 -2.58
N LYS A 15 -16.03 -0.39 -3.15
CA LYS A 15 -16.96 0.62 -3.69
C LYS A 15 -16.29 1.62 -4.66
N GLY A 16 -15.30 1.16 -5.44
CA GLY A 16 -14.56 2.01 -6.37
C GLY A 16 -13.57 3.00 -5.72
N ARG A 17 -13.28 2.88 -4.43
CA ARG A 17 -12.31 3.73 -3.72
C ARG A 17 -10.90 3.56 -4.25
N GLY A 18 -10.11 4.63 -4.13
CA GLY A 18 -8.68 4.58 -4.39
C GLY A 18 -7.99 3.65 -3.40
N LEU A 19 -6.91 3.02 -3.84
CA LEU A 19 -6.12 2.10 -3.05
C LEU A 19 -4.69 2.60 -2.90
N ARG A 20 -4.13 2.39 -1.71
CA ARG A 20 -2.72 2.55 -1.40
C ARG A 20 -2.09 1.18 -1.14
N PRO A 21 -1.30 0.64 -2.08
CA PRO A 21 -0.61 -0.61 -1.85
C PRO A 21 0.59 -0.40 -0.94
N VAL A 22 0.81 -1.33 -0.02
CA VAL A 22 2.00 -1.40 0.83
C VAL A 22 2.60 -2.79 0.66
N ALA A 23 3.81 -2.84 0.14
CA ALA A 23 4.56 -4.08 -0.05
C ALA A 23 5.51 -4.32 1.11
N ARG A 24 5.60 -5.58 1.55
CA ARG A 24 6.69 -6.05 2.40
C ARG A 24 7.63 -6.91 1.57
N PHE A 25 8.90 -6.56 1.58
CA PHE A 25 9.98 -7.36 0.99
C PHE A 25 10.73 -8.12 2.08
N HIS A 26 11.17 -9.34 1.78
CA HIS A 26 11.91 -10.18 2.72
C HIS A 26 13.20 -9.47 3.20
N THR A 27 13.89 -8.85 2.25
CA THR A 27 15.07 -8.00 2.46
C THR A 27 14.84 -6.61 1.87
N PRO A 28 15.50 -5.55 2.40
CA PRO A 28 15.42 -4.22 1.80
C PRO A 28 15.78 -4.23 0.30
N PRO A 29 15.05 -3.50 -0.55
CA PRO A 29 15.36 -3.41 -1.96
C PRO A 29 16.77 -2.84 -2.23
N PRO A 30 17.45 -3.26 -3.31
CA PRO A 30 18.70 -2.63 -3.72
C PRO A 30 18.49 -1.13 -4.04
N ALA A 31 19.55 -0.34 -3.87
CA ALA A 31 19.53 1.08 -4.22
C ALA A 31 19.09 1.32 -5.68
N ASN A 32 18.37 2.43 -5.91
CA ASN A 32 17.83 2.83 -7.20
C ASN A 32 16.85 1.84 -7.84
N THR A 33 16.29 0.91 -7.06
CA THR A 33 15.19 0.06 -7.52
C THR A 33 13.90 0.89 -7.54
N ARG A 34 13.15 0.79 -8.64
CA ARG A 34 11.87 1.47 -8.82
C ARG A 34 10.76 0.44 -8.97
N TRP A 35 9.62 0.70 -8.37
CA TRP A 35 8.40 -0.06 -8.57
C TRP A 35 7.52 0.59 -9.61
N ARG A 36 6.91 -0.24 -10.46
CA ARG A 36 5.82 0.14 -11.33
C ARG A 36 4.74 -0.91 -11.31
N TRP A 37 3.52 -0.45 -11.57
CA TRP A 37 2.40 -1.31 -11.85
C TRP A 37 1.55 -0.76 -13.00
N LYS A 38 0.79 -1.64 -13.63
CA LYS A 38 -0.25 -1.34 -14.60
C LYS A 38 -1.52 -2.13 -14.32
N ILE A 39 -2.65 -1.57 -14.72
CA ILE A 39 -3.96 -2.21 -14.65
C ILE A 39 -4.36 -2.64 -16.06
N LEU A 40 -4.83 -3.88 -16.17
CA LEU A 40 -5.33 -4.49 -17.40
C LEU A 40 -6.77 -4.97 -17.18
N PRO A 41 -7.61 -5.04 -18.23
CA PRO A 41 -8.91 -5.67 -18.10
C PRO A 41 -8.76 -7.18 -17.84
N ALA A 42 -9.73 -7.79 -17.16
CA ALA A 42 -9.75 -9.24 -16.99
C ALA A 42 -9.80 -9.93 -18.38
N GLY A 43 -8.74 -10.69 -18.69
CA GLY A 43 -8.62 -11.42 -19.97
C GLY A 43 -8.03 -10.63 -21.15
N GLY A 44 -7.72 -9.35 -20.98
CA GLY A 44 -7.09 -8.53 -22.03
C GLY A 44 -5.66 -8.10 -21.73
N SER A 45 -5.06 -7.42 -22.71
CA SER A 45 -3.68 -6.91 -22.66
C SER A 45 -3.56 -5.39 -22.79
N GLU A 46 -4.66 -4.69 -23.06
CA GLU A 46 -4.71 -3.23 -23.10
C GLU A 46 -4.40 -2.66 -21.71
N ILE A 47 -3.59 -1.61 -21.68
CA ILE A 47 -3.25 -0.89 -20.44
C ILE A 47 -4.35 0.13 -20.17
N LEU A 48 -5.11 -0.10 -19.11
CA LEU A 48 -6.16 0.83 -18.65
C LEU A 48 -5.56 1.99 -17.87
N ASP A 49 -4.57 1.70 -17.03
CA ASP A 49 -3.84 2.68 -16.24
C ASP A 49 -2.44 2.16 -15.90
N GLN A 50 -1.50 3.06 -15.66
CA GLN A 50 -0.13 2.74 -15.30
C GLN A 50 0.48 3.82 -14.41
N SER A 51 1.09 3.38 -13.32
CA SER A 51 1.81 4.28 -12.41
C SER A 51 3.08 4.89 -13.03
N ALA A 52 3.40 6.09 -12.55
CA ALA A 52 4.75 6.61 -12.59
C ALA A 52 5.69 5.68 -11.78
N PRO A 53 6.97 5.55 -12.20
CA PRO A 53 7.95 4.79 -11.43
C PRO A 53 8.19 5.44 -10.06
N ALA A 54 8.03 4.65 -8.99
CA ALA A 54 8.34 5.07 -7.62
C ALA A 54 9.64 4.44 -7.15
N VAL A 55 10.56 5.27 -6.65
CA VAL A 55 11.81 4.80 -6.04
C VAL A 55 11.49 4.11 -4.72
N LEU A 56 12.03 2.90 -4.54
CA LEU A 56 11.93 2.16 -3.29
C LEU A 56 13.03 2.61 -2.31
N ASP A 57 12.70 2.66 -1.03
CA ASP A 57 13.66 2.95 0.03
C ASP A 57 14.56 1.74 0.27
N ALA A 58 15.86 1.89 0.02
CA ALA A 58 16.84 0.83 0.18
C ALA A 58 17.13 0.44 1.65
N SER A 59 16.61 1.21 2.61
CA SER A 59 16.76 0.97 4.05
C SER A 59 15.53 0.33 4.68
N SER A 60 14.42 0.21 3.94
CA SER A 60 13.16 -0.30 4.48
C SER A 60 12.70 -1.57 3.77
N ARG A 61 12.17 -2.51 4.55
CA ARG A 61 11.46 -3.69 4.02
C ARG A 61 10.01 -3.38 3.67
N LEU A 62 9.42 -2.37 4.31
CA LEU A 62 8.04 -1.96 4.10
C LEU A 62 8.01 -0.75 3.18
N GLN A 63 7.34 -0.88 2.04
CA GLN A 63 7.34 0.11 0.97
C GLN A 63 5.92 0.54 0.67
N VAL A 64 5.67 1.84 0.76
CA VAL A 64 4.42 2.43 0.28
C VAL A 64 4.54 2.60 -1.24
N LEU A 65 3.70 1.88 -1.99
CA LEU A 65 3.73 1.87 -3.44
C LEU A 65 2.82 2.98 -4.02
N PRO A 66 2.92 3.28 -5.33
CA PRO A 66 2.04 4.26 -5.98
C PRO A 66 0.58 3.86 -5.80
N ALA A 67 -0.25 4.81 -5.36
CA ALA A 67 -1.69 4.63 -5.28
C ALA A 67 -2.29 4.41 -6.66
N PHE A 68 -3.42 3.73 -6.70
CA PHE A 68 -4.18 3.51 -7.92
C PHE A 68 -5.67 3.60 -7.66
N PHE A 69 -6.43 3.88 -8.71
CA PHE A 69 -7.88 3.80 -8.68
C PHE A 69 -8.32 2.58 -9.48
N PRO A 70 -9.28 1.78 -8.98
CA PRO A 70 -9.98 0.82 -9.82
C PRO A 70 -10.48 1.51 -11.11
N PRO A 71 -10.43 0.85 -12.27
CA PRO A 71 -10.90 1.44 -13.52
C PRO A 71 -12.30 2.03 -13.36
N LEU A 72 -12.47 3.28 -13.79
CA LEU A 72 -13.75 3.98 -13.78
C LEU A 72 -14.77 3.16 -14.56
N GLN A 73 -15.91 2.92 -13.92
CA GLN A 73 -17.00 2.21 -14.54
C GLN A 73 -18.10 3.17 -14.95
N THR A 74 -18.62 2.97 -16.16
CA THR A 74 -19.81 3.66 -16.65
C THR A 74 -21.10 3.23 -15.94
N ASN A 75 -21.11 2.04 -15.32
CA ASN A 75 -22.23 1.51 -14.55
C ASN A 75 -21.86 1.41 -13.06
N LEU A 76 -22.82 1.70 -12.17
CA LEU A 76 -22.61 1.71 -10.72
C LEU A 76 -22.36 0.32 -10.10
N ALA A 77 -22.76 -0.77 -10.77
CA ALA A 77 -22.51 -2.16 -10.41
C ALA A 77 -22.99 -3.12 -11.54
N PRO A 78 -22.48 -4.36 -11.62
CA PRO A 78 -21.39 -4.93 -10.81
C PRO A 78 -20.00 -4.46 -11.27
N PHE A 79 -19.06 -4.35 -10.32
CA PHE A 79 -17.67 -4.02 -10.65
C PHE A 79 -16.99 -5.11 -11.49
N THR A 80 -16.27 -4.70 -12.52
CA THR A 80 -15.59 -5.58 -13.46
C THR A 80 -14.22 -5.89 -12.91
N ALA A 81 -13.93 -7.18 -12.78
CA ALA A 81 -12.62 -7.64 -12.36
C ALA A 81 -11.52 -7.06 -13.26
N PHE A 82 -10.38 -6.75 -12.66
CA PHE A 82 -9.20 -6.30 -13.40
C PHE A 82 -7.97 -7.04 -12.91
N VAL A 83 -6.89 -6.92 -13.69
CA VAL A 83 -5.60 -7.47 -13.32
C VAL A 83 -4.66 -6.33 -12.95
N LEU A 84 -4.03 -6.44 -11.78
CA LEU A 84 -2.89 -5.63 -11.40
C LEU A 84 -1.59 -6.37 -11.76
N GLN A 85 -0.73 -5.76 -12.55
CA GLN A 85 0.61 -6.27 -12.83
C GLN A 85 1.67 -5.35 -12.27
N GLY A 86 2.55 -5.88 -11.43
CA GLY A 86 3.68 -5.16 -10.83
C GLY A 86 5.03 -5.65 -11.35
N TRP A 87 5.97 -4.74 -11.52
CA TRP A 87 7.35 -5.06 -11.84
C TRP A 87 8.32 -4.04 -11.24
N LEU A 88 9.58 -4.43 -11.25
CA LEU A 88 10.69 -3.61 -10.80
C LEU A 88 11.45 -3.11 -12.02
N GLU A 89 11.92 -1.87 -11.92
CA GLU A 89 12.86 -1.28 -12.85
C GLU A 89 14.13 -0.93 -12.07
N CYS A 90 15.28 -1.37 -12.55
CA CYS A 90 16.57 -1.02 -11.98
C CYS A 90 17.47 -0.54 -13.13
N PRO A 91 18.10 0.63 -13.02
CA PRO A 91 18.94 1.17 -14.10
C PRO A 91 20.27 0.41 -14.24
N SER A 92 20.69 -0.36 -13.23
CA SER A 92 21.94 -1.12 -13.29
C SER A 92 21.76 -2.43 -14.06
N ALA A 93 22.73 -2.79 -14.88
CA ALA A 93 22.76 -4.07 -15.59
C ALA A 93 22.85 -5.28 -14.63
N GLY A 94 22.41 -6.44 -15.11
CA GLY A 94 22.45 -7.73 -14.41
C GLY A 94 21.08 -8.19 -13.89
N THR A 95 20.98 -9.48 -13.60
CA THR A 95 19.77 -10.08 -13.02
C THR A 95 19.61 -9.58 -11.58
N LYS A 96 18.48 -8.94 -11.30
CA LYS A 96 18.08 -8.54 -9.95
C LYS A 96 16.89 -9.38 -9.54
N GLN A 97 16.98 -9.97 -8.36
CA GLN A 97 15.87 -10.64 -7.70
C GLN A 97 15.59 -9.88 -6.41
N ILE A 98 14.30 -9.76 -6.08
CA ILE A 98 13.86 -9.37 -4.74
C ILE A 98 12.75 -10.33 -4.35
N ASP A 99 12.72 -10.70 -3.09
CA ASP A 99 11.69 -11.55 -2.54
C ASP A 99 10.59 -10.66 -1.95
N LEU A 100 9.42 -10.69 -2.59
CA LEU A 100 8.22 -10.00 -2.15
C LEU A 100 7.43 -10.95 -1.26
N ASP A 101 7.24 -10.59 0.02
CA ASP A 101 6.47 -11.41 0.96
C ASP A 101 4.96 -11.28 0.66
N PHE A 102 4.45 -10.05 0.62
CA PHE A 102 3.04 -9.76 0.35
C PHE A 102 2.82 -8.28 -0.05
N ILE A 103 1.65 -8.00 -0.64
CA ILE A 103 1.13 -6.65 -0.82
C ILE A 103 -0.21 -6.52 -0.10
N HIS A 104 -0.29 -5.50 0.76
CA HIS A 104 -1.55 -5.07 1.38
C HIS A 104 -2.13 -3.89 0.62
N LEU A 105 -3.41 -3.97 0.27
CA LEU A 105 -4.17 -2.89 -0.32
C LEU A 105 -5.00 -2.21 0.77
N PHE A 106 -4.65 -0.97 1.08
CA PHE A 106 -5.37 -0.12 2.02
C PHE A 106 -6.25 0.87 1.27
N PRO A 107 -7.41 1.27 1.81
CA PRO A 107 -8.14 2.44 1.31
C PRO A 107 -7.22 3.66 1.26
N LEU A 108 -7.27 4.42 0.17
CA LEU A 108 -6.47 5.62 0.01
C LEU A 108 -6.94 6.74 0.94
N GLU A 109 -8.25 6.78 1.25
CA GLU A 109 -8.80 7.78 2.15
C GLU A 109 -8.26 7.56 3.57
N ASN A 110 -7.74 8.63 4.19
CA ASN A 110 -7.16 8.61 5.53
C ASN A 110 -5.97 7.66 5.71
N PHE A 111 -5.31 7.25 4.62
CA PHE A 111 -4.06 6.51 4.73
C PHE A 111 -2.97 7.39 5.37
N ALA A 112 -2.46 6.94 6.52
CA ALA A 112 -1.34 7.55 7.21
C ALA A 112 -0.19 6.55 7.31
N TYR A 113 1.02 6.99 6.99
CA TYR A 113 2.24 6.22 7.13
C TYR A 113 3.23 7.02 7.96
N PHE A 114 3.76 6.38 9.00
CA PHE A 114 4.66 7.01 9.96
C PHE A 114 6.02 6.33 9.88
N GLN A 115 7.07 7.14 9.83
CA GLN A 115 8.45 6.68 9.92
C GLN A 115 9.00 7.07 11.29
N PRO A 116 9.50 6.12 12.10
CA PRO A 116 10.09 6.45 13.38
C PRO A 116 11.39 7.23 13.17
N VAL A 117 11.51 8.38 13.82
CA VAL A 117 12.74 9.21 13.76
C VAL A 117 13.83 8.63 14.67
N SER A 118 13.47 8.00 15.79
CA SER A 118 14.36 7.19 16.64
C SER A 118 13.60 6.49 17.76
N GLY A 119 14.07 5.31 18.19
CA GLY A 119 13.73 4.73 19.50
C GLY A 119 12.33 4.14 19.65
N LEU A 120 11.61 3.94 18.54
CA LEU A 120 10.30 3.29 18.54
C LEU A 120 10.43 1.92 17.90
N ASP A 121 10.01 0.90 18.64
CA ASP A 121 9.89 -0.48 18.18
C ASP A 121 8.41 -0.88 18.04
N GLU A 122 8.18 -2.15 17.74
CA GLU A 122 6.86 -2.73 17.53
C GLU A 122 5.98 -2.83 18.80
N GLU A 123 6.55 -2.62 20.00
CA GLU A 123 5.80 -2.66 21.26
C GLU A 123 5.13 -1.30 21.57
N HIS A 124 5.50 -0.25 20.84
CA HIS A 124 4.96 1.09 21.05
C HIS A 124 3.61 1.29 20.35
N SER A 125 2.60 1.70 21.11
CA SER A 125 1.31 2.12 20.56
C SER A 125 1.36 3.59 20.14
N LEU A 126 1.12 3.87 18.86
CA LEU A 126 1.02 5.23 18.35
C LEU A 126 -0.41 5.77 18.49
N VAL A 127 -0.52 6.99 19.01
CA VAL A 127 -1.77 7.73 19.13
C VAL A 127 -1.67 8.99 18.27
N MET A 128 -2.69 9.20 17.45
CA MET A 128 -2.90 10.42 16.68
C MET A 128 -4.11 11.13 17.26
N ASP A 129 -3.90 12.30 17.86
CA ASP A 129 -4.98 13.12 18.43
C ASP A 129 -5.47 14.11 17.37
N TRP A 130 -6.73 13.98 16.98
CA TRP A 130 -7.41 14.88 16.06
C TRP A 130 -8.42 15.70 16.86
N PRO A 131 -8.49 17.05 16.74
CA PRO A 131 -8.00 17.88 15.62
C PRO A 131 -6.64 18.55 15.84
N SER A 132 -5.97 18.33 16.98
CA SER A 132 -4.68 18.97 17.28
C SER A 132 -3.54 18.51 16.37
N GLY A 133 -3.67 17.32 15.75
CA GLY A 133 -2.64 16.72 14.90
C GLY A 133 -1.43 16.22 15.68
N GLU A 134 -1.54 16.14 17.01
CA GLU A 134 -0.44 15.68 17.87
C GLU A 134 -0.27 14.16 17.76
N LEU A 135 0.98 13.72 17.65
CA LEU A 135 1.37 12.32 17.54
C LEU A 135 2.24 11.96 18.74
N TYR A 136 1.85 10.94 19.49
CA TYR A 136 2.59 10.48 20.67
C TYR A 136 2.48 8.97 20.85
N THR A 137 3.42 8.42 21.60
CA THR A 137 3.40 7.01 22.01
C THR A 137 2.66 6.86 23.32
N ALA A 138 1.70 5.95 23.40
CA ALA A 138 1.04 5.62 24.65
C ALA A 138 1.98 4.75 25.50
N ASN A 139 2.40 5.27 26.65
CA ASN A 139 3.07 4.47 27.67
C ASN A 139 2.01 3.82 28.55
N SER A 140 1.96 2.48 28.55
CA SER A 140 0.97 1.67 29.28
C SER A 140 1.05 1.85 30.81
N ALA A 141 2.11 2.45 31.34
CA ALA A 141 2.33 2.62 32.78
C ALA A 141 1.64 3.84 33.41
N THR A 142 1.21 4.84 32.63
CA THR A 142 0.65 6.08 33.18
C THR A 142 -0.53 6.57 32.35
N GLY A 143 -1.72 6.05 32.68
CA GLY A 143 -2.98 6.59 32.17
C GLY A 143 -3.17 8.06 32.58
N ASN A 144 -3.63 8.88 31.63
CA ASN A 144 -4.48 10.08 31.83
C ASN A 144 -4.73 10.89 30.54
N LYS A 145 -4.65 10.29 29.35
CA LYS A 145 -5.24 10.89 28.13
C LYS A 145 -6.35 9.99 27.63
N SER A 146 -7.57 10.51 27.59
CA SER A 146 -8.71 9.85 26.96
C SER A 146 -8.42 9.73 25.47
N ILE A 147 -8.25 8.50 24.98
CA ILE A 147 -8.14 8.20 23.55
C ILE A 147 -9.49 8.59 22.92
N THR A 148 -9.52 9.67 22.15
CA THR A 148 -10.73 10.14 21.45
C THR A 148 -10.98 9.32 20.19
N HIS A 149 -9.93 8.83 19.53
CA HIS A 149 -10.03 8.04 18.30
C HIS A 149 -8.96 6.95 18.23
N LEU A 150 -9.40 5.74 17.89
CA LEU A 150 -8.51 4.60 17.63
C LEU A 150 -8.40 4.42 16.11
N VAL A 151 -7.19 4.53 15.57
CA VAL A 151 -6.92 4.23 14.16
C VAL A 151 -7.10 2.72 13.98
N SER A 152 -8.23 2.33 13.39
CA SER A 152 -8.56 0.94 13.09
C SER A 152 -8.80 0.78 11.60
N GLY A 153 -8.31 -0.34 11.06
CA GLY A 153 -8.47 -0.70 9.66
C GLY A 153 -7.83 -2.05 9.39
N THR A 154 -8.43 -2.84 8.50
CA THR A 154 -7.89 -4.12 8.06
C THR A 154 -7.47 -4.02 6.60
N PRO A 155 -6.24 -4.42 6.25
CA PRO A 155 -5.82 -4.45 4.85
C PRO A 155 -6.56 -5.55 4.09
N MET A 156 -6.73 -5.34 2.79
CA MET A 156 -6.97 -6.45 1.87
C MET A 156 -5.62 -7.05 1.45
N VAL A 157 -5.42 -8.35 1.68
CA VAL A 157 -4.20 -9.06 1.31
C VAL A 157 -4.37 -9.67 -0.10
N ILE A 158 -3.40 -9.42 -0.98
CA ILE A 158 -3.37 -9.98 -2.35
C ILE A 158 -2.06 -10.69 -2.66
#